data_AF-A0A6D2XAM7-F1
#
_entry.id   AF-A0A6D2XAM7-F1
#
_cell.length_a   1.000
_cell.length_b   1.000
_cell.length_c   1.000
_cell.angle_alpha   90.00
_cell.angle_beta   90.00
_cell.angle_gamma   90.00
#
_symmetry.space_group_name_H-M   'P 1'
#
loop_
_entity.id
_entity.type
_entity.pdbx_description
1 polymer ?
#
loop_
_entity_poly.entity_id
_entity_poly.type
_entity_poly.pdbx_seq_one_letter_code
_entity_poly.pdbx_strand_id
1 'polypeptide(L)'
;TVAAPSVFIFPPSDEQLKSGTASVVCLLNNFYPREAKVQWKVDNALQSGNSQESVTEQDSKDNTYSLSSTLTLSKADYEKHKVYACEVTHQGLSSPVTKSFNRGEC
;
A
#
# COMPACT_ATOMS: atom_id res chain seq x y z
N THR A 1 -23.82 2.94 4.55
CA THR A 1 -22.97 3.52 5.62
C THR A 1 -21.56 3.61 5.10
N VAL A 2 -20.84 4.71 5.34
CA VAL A 2 -19.44 4.86 4.91
C VAL A 2 -18.53 4.22 5.95
N ALA A 3 -17.57 3.40 5.52
CA ALA A 3 -16.58 2.73 6.36
C ALA A 3 -15.18 3.09 5.88
N ALA A 4 -14.36 3.65 6.78
CA ALA A 4 -12.98 4.03 6.48
C ALA A 4 -12.06 2.79 6.44
N PRO A 5 -11.07 2.74 5.53
CA PRO A 5 -10.13 1.62 5.47
C PRO A 5 -9.20 1.59 6.68
N SER A 6 -8.96 0.39 7.19
CA SER A 6 -7.76 0.13 8.00
C SER A 6 -6.57 -0.05 7.08
N VAL A 7 -5.56 0.81 7.19
CA VAL A 7 -4.41 0.84 6.28
C VAL A 7 -3.19 0.20 6.94
N PHE A 8 -2.58 -0.75 6.23
CA PHE A 8 -1.34 -1.42 6.64
C PHE A 8 -0.32 -1.36 5.52
N ILE A 9 0.97 -1.28 5.87
CA ILE A 9 2.08 -1.33 4.93
C ILE A 9 3.03 -2.46 5.34
N PHE A 10 3.50 -3.24 4.39
CA PHE A 10 4.37 -4.38 4.61
C PHE A 10 5.66 -4.22 3.78
N PRO A 11 6.84 -4.28 4.43
CA PRO A 11 8.11 -4.32 3.71
C PRO A 11 8.26 -5.67 2.97
N PRO A 12 9.13 -5.74 1.95
CA PRO A 12 9.53 -7.01 1.35
C PRO A 12 10.20 -7.90 2.41
N SER A 13 10.04 -9.22 2.27
CA SER A 13 10.78 -10.15 3.13
C SER A 13 12.23 -10.31 2.68
N ASP A 14 13.12 -10.69 3.60
CA ASP A 14 14.52 -10.96 3.29
C ASP A 14 14.68 -12.10 2.28
N GLU A 15 13.78 -13.10 2.30
CA GLU A 15 13.73 -14.17 1.30
C GLU A 15 13.43 -13.62 -0.09
N GLN A 16 12.49 -12.68 -0.21
CA GLN A 16 12.16 -12.06 -1.48
C GLN A 16 13.36 -11.27 -2.02
N LEU A 17 14.05 -10.51 -1.17
CA LEU A 17 15.21 -9.73 -1.57
C LEU A 17 16.35 -10.61 -2.13
N LYS A 18 16.47 -11.88 -1.70
CA LYS A 18 17.43 -12.83 -2.28
C LYS A 18 17.13 -13.18 -3.75
N SER A 19 15.89 -13.00 -4.21
CA SER A 19 15.48 -13.21 -5.60
C SER A 19 15.75 -12.03 -6.54
N GLY A 20 16.21 -10.89 -6.02
CA GLY A 20 16.55 -9.69 -6.82
C GLY A 20 15.41 -8.70 -7.01
N THR A 21 14.23 -8.96 -6.46
CA THR A 21 13.04 -8.11 -6.53
C THR A 21 12.56 -7.74 -5.13
N ALA A 22 11.92 -6.58 -4.99
CA ALA A 22 11.28 -6.12 -3.77
C ALA A 22 9.82 -5.73 -4.05
N SER A 23 8.89 -6.31 -3.29
CA SER A 23 7.48 -5.93 -3.32
C SER A 23 7.09 -5.30 -2.00
N VAL A 24 6.68 -4.03 -2.05
CA VAL A 24 6.08 -3.34 -0.92
C VAL A 24 4.57 -3.40 -1.07
N VAL A 25 3.86 -3.86 -0.05
CA VAL A 25 2.41 -4.05 -0.10
C VAL A 25 1.72 -3.06 0.82
N CYS A 26 0.70 -2.37 0.30
CA CYS A 26 -0.23 -1.57 1.08
C CYS A 26 -1.61 -2.22 1.04
N LEU A 27 -2.14 -2.56 2.21
CA LEU A 27 -3.46 -3.17 2.38
C LEU A 27 -4.43 -2.12 2.93
N LEU A 28 -5.54 -1.93 2.23
CA LEU A 28 -6.71 -1.20 2.69
C LEU A 28 -7.77 -2.23 3.01
N ASN A 29 -8.11 -2.39 4.29
CA ASN A 29 -8.99 -3.45 4.75
C ASN A 29 -10.38 -2.91 5.13
N ASN A 30 -11.42 -3.61 4.69
CA ASN A 30 -12.84 -3.47 5.05
C ASN A 30 -13.38 -2.03 4.97
N PHE A 31 -13.37 -1.45 3.77
CA PHE A 31 -13.86 -0.09 3.51
C PHE A 31 -15.09 -0.05 2.59
N TYR A 32 -15.83 1.05 2.65
CA TYR A 32 -16.98 1.32 1.79
C TYR A 32 -17.21 2.83 1.66
N PRO A 33 -17.48 3.39 0.46
CA PRO A 33 -17.74 2.72 -0.82
C PRO A 33 -16.46 2.22 -1.50
N ARG A 34 -16.59 1.58 -2.67
CA ARG A 34 -15.50 0.91 -3.41
C ARG A 34 -14.39 1.86 -3.85
N GLU A 35 -14.69 3.13 -4.04
CA GLU A 35 -13.75 4.13 -4.53
C GLU A 35 -12.70 4.48 -3.47
N ALA A 36 -11.46 4.03 -3.69
CA ALA A 36 -10.28 4.41 -2.94
C ALA A 36 -9.13 4.75 -3.91
N LYS A 37 -8.20 5.59 -3.48
CA LYS A 37 -6.99 5.92 -4.24
C LYS A 37 -5.76 5.65 -3.39
N VAL A 38 -4.78 4.93 -3.95
CA VAL A 38 -3.45 4.73 -3.35
C VAL A 38 -2.40 5.50 -4.15
N GLN A 39 -1.51 6.18 -3.44
CA GLN A 39 -0.34 6.82 -4.03
C GLN A 39 0.92 6.35 -3.29
N TRP A 40 1.92 5.93 -4.05
CA TRP A 40 3.19 5.49 -3.50
C TRP A 40 4.20 6.64 -3.49
N LYS A 41 4.91 6.80 -2.38
CA LYS A 41 6.03 7.73 -2.23
C LYS A 41 7.26 6.97 -1.74
N VAL A 42 8.38 7.15 -2.42
CA VAL A 42 9.70 6.62 -2.03
C VAL A 42 10.61 7.81 -1.78
N ASP A 43 11.10 7.97 -0.56
CA ASP A 43 11.83 9.17 -0.11
C ASP A 43 11.11 10.48 -0.51
N ASN A 44 9.80 10.53 -0.28
CA ASN A 44 8.87 11.61 -0.65
C ASN A 44 8.67 11.85 -2.17
N ALA A 45 9.35 11.10 -3.05
CA ALA A 45 9.12 11.15 -4.48
C ALA A 45 7.93 10.28 -4.90
N LEU A 46 6.95 10.88 -5.57
CA LEU A 46 5.78 10.19 -6.10
C LEU A 46 6.18 9.13 -7.14
N GLN A 47 5.66 7.93 -6.98
CA GLN A 47 5.87 6.83 -7.90
C GLN A 47 4.74 6.73 -8.93
N SER A 48 5.06 6.30 -10.16
CA SER A 48 4.09 6.14 -11.24
C SER A 48 4.48 4.97 -12.14
N GLY A 49 3.51 4.11 -12.47
CA GLY A 49 3.69 3.01 -13.44
C GLY A 49 4.36 1.74 -12.91
N ASN A 50 4.82 1.73 -11.66
CA ASN A 50 5.47 0.59 -11.00
C ASN A 50 4.63 -0.05 -9.89
N SER A 51 3.35 0.31 -9.77
CA SER A 51 2.41 -0.27 -8.83
C SER A 51 1.23 -0.94 -9.53
N GLN A 52 0.75 -2.04 -8.95
CA GLN A 52 -0.47 -2.74 -9.38
C GLN A 52 -1.45 -2.80 -8.21
N GLU A 53 -2.74 -2.70 -8.52
CA GLU A 53 -3.81 -2.76 -7.53
C GLU A 53 -4.75 -3.92 -7.82
N SER A 54 -5.19 -4.59 -6.76
CA SER A 54 -6.23 -5.61 -6.81
C SER A 54 -7.25 -5.33 -5.71
N VAL A 55 -8.52 -5.41 -6.04
CA VAL A 55 -9.63 -5.15 -5.12
C VAL A 55 -10.52 -6.38 -5.08
N THR A 56 -10.97 -6.73 -3.88
CA THR A 56 -11.88 -7.85 -3.69
C THR A 56 -13.27 -7.52 -4.26
N GLU A 57 -14.05 -8.56 -4.52
CA GLU A 57 -15.50 -8.40 -4.56
C GLU A 57 -16.02 -7.91 -3.20
N GLN A 58 -17.26 -7.43 -3.18
CA GLN A 58 -17.89 -6.99 -1.94
C GLN A 58 -18.08 -8.19 -1.00
N ASP A 59 -17.59 -8.08 0.23
CA ASP A 59 -17.74 -9.13 1.23
C ASP A 59 -19.20 -9.22 1.69
N SER A 60 -19.81 -10.39 1.49
CA SER A 60 -21.21 -10.65 1.86
C SER A 60 -21.52 -10.52 3.36
N LYS A 61 -20.52 -10.59 4.26
CA LYS A 61 -20.71 -10.58 5.71
C LYS A 61 -20.80 -9.17 6.28
N ASP A 62 -20.00 -8.24 5.76
CA ASP A 62 -19.92 -6.86 6.27
C ASP A 62 -20.20 -5.79 5.21
N ASN A 63 -20.46 -6.20 3.96
CA ASN A 63 -20.73 -5.35 2.80
C ASN A 63 -19.58 -4.38 2.45
N THR A 64 -18.35 -4.72 2.80
CA THR A 64 -17.17 -3.89 2.53
C THR A 64 -16.31 -4.44 1.38
N TYR A 65 -15.32 -3.65 0.96
CA TYR A 65 -14.27 -4.04 0.01
C TYR A 65 -12.92 -4.02 0.72
N SER A 66 -11.97 -4.78 0.19
CA SER A 66 -10.55 -4.67 0.54
C SER A 66 -9.70 -4.52 -0.71
N LEU A 67 -8.60 -3.78 -0.61
CA LEU A 67 -7.70 -3.48 -1.72
C LEU A 67 -6.26 -3.73 -1.31
N SER A 68 -5.52 -4.42 -2.16
CA SER A 68 -4.07 -4.52 -2.07
C SER A 68 -3.42 -3.72 -3.20
N SER A 69 -2.52 -2.81 -2.85
CA SER A 69 -1.64 -2.13 -3.79
C SER A 69 -0.23 -2.66 -3.59
N THR A 70 0.44 -3.05 -4.68
CA THR A 70 1.79 -3.62 -4.63
C THR A 70 2.72 -2.76 -5.47
N LEU A 71 3.70 -2.13 -4.83
CA LEU A 71 4.80 -1.43 -5.48
C LEU A 71 5.93 -2.43 -5.72
N THR A 72 6.33 -2.59 -6.99
CA THR A 72 7.41 -3.52 -7.37
C THR A 72 8.65 -2.75 -7.77
N LEU A 73 9.79 -3.09 -7.17
CA LEU A 73 11.10 -2.49 -7.41
C LEU A 73 12.15 -3.58 -7.64
N SER A 74 13.25 -3.24 -8.31
CA SER A 74 14.45 -4.06 -8.22
C SER A 74 15.00 -4.00 -6.79
N LYS A 75 15.67 -5.06 -6.33
CA LYS A 75 16.39 -5.05 -5.04
C LYS A 75 17.32 -3.84 -4.94
N ALA A 76 18.06 -3.56 -6.01
CA ALA A 76 19.01 -2.46 -6.05
C ALA A 76 18.33 -1.09 -5.83
N ASP A 77 17.16 -0.86 -6.42
CA ASP A 77 16.44 0.40 -6.22
C ASP A 77 15.78 0.44 -4.84
N TYR A 78 15.34 -0.70 -4.31
CA TYR A 78 14.84 -0.79 -2.94
C TYR A 78 15.91 -0.42 -1.90
N GLU A 79 17.14 -0.90 -2.09
CA GLU A 79 18.26 -0.66 -1.17
C GLU A 79 18.87 0.74 -1.28
N LYS A 80 18.56 1.51 -2.34
CA LYS A 80 19.01 2.91 -2.49
C LYS A 80 18.24 3.88 -1.61
N HIS A 81 16.96 3.61 -1.36
CA HIS A 81 16.06 4.53 -0.65
C HIS A 81 15.82 4.07 0.79
N LYS A 82 15.30 4.95 1.64
CA LYS A 82 15.07 4.63 3.07
C LYS A 82 13.59 4.56 3.43
N VAL A 83 12.80 5.51 2.95
CA VAL A 83 11.40 5.68 3.38
C VAL A 83 10.47 5.23 2.28
N TYR A 84 9.59 4.28 2.62
CA TYR A 84 8.53 3.80 1.74
C TYR A 84 7.19 4.15 2.36
N ALA A 85 6.31 4.78 1.58
CA ALA A 85 5.00 5.21 2.07
C ALA A 85 3.90 4.93 1.05
N CYS A 86 2.75 4.47 1.53
CA CYS A 86 1.49 4.51 0.81
C CYS A 86 0.56 5.55 1.42
N GLU A 87 0.04 6.44 0.58
CA GLU A 87 -0.94 7.45 0.93
C GLU A 87 -2.30 7.07 0.36
N VAL A 88 -3.29 6.95 1.25
CA VAL A 88 -4.63 6.47 0.94
C VAL A 88 -5.62 7.61 1.04
N THR A 89 -6.43 7.79 0.00
CA THR A 89 -7.58 8.68 -0.01
C THR A 89 -8.86 7.87 -0.14
N HIS A 90 -9.82 8.12 0.74
CA HIS A 90 -11.12 7.45 0.75
C HIS A 90 -12.16 8.38 1.39
N GLN A 91 -13.43 8.32 0.98
CA GLN A 91 -14.49 9.20 1.48
C GLN A 91 -14.72 9.08 3.00
N GLY A 92 -14.46 7.92 3.58
CA GLY A 92 -14.56 7.68 5.02
C GLY A 92 -13.43 8.33 5.83
N LEU A 93 -12.38 8.85 5.18
CA LEU A 93 -11.27 9.54 5.81
C LEU A 93 -11.46 11.06 5.68
N SER A 94 -11.30 11.79 6.79
CA SER A 94 -11.37 13.26 6.77
C SER A 94 -10.20 13.92 6.04
N SER A 95 -9.07 13.22 5.94
CA SER A 95 -7.86 13.60 5.20
C SER A 95 -7.14 12.34 4.71
N PRO A 96 -6.26 12.44 3.69
CA PRO A 96 -5.43 11.30 3.29
C PRO A 96 -4.64 10.71 4.47
N VAL A 97 -4.60 9.39 4.54
CA VAL A 97 -3.83 8.64 5.56
C VAL A 97 -2.57 8.09 4.93
N THR A 98 -1.42 8.35 5.54
CA THR A 98 -0.14 7.81 5.10
C THR A 98 0.33 6.72 6.05
N LYS A 99 0.71 5.57 5.51
CA LYS A 99 1.46 4.53 6.23
C LYS A 99 2.83 4.41 5.62
N SER A 100 3.86 4.35 6.46
CA SER A 100 5.24 4.28 6.02
C SER A 100 6.09 3.41 6.94
N PHE A 101 7.23 2.95 6.44
CA PHE A 101 8.30 2.37 7.23
C PHE A 101 9.66 2.87 6.74
N ASN A 102 10.65 2.79 7.61
CA ASN A 102 12.05 3.02 7.27
C ASN A 102 12.73 1.67 7.05
N ARG A 103 13.35 1.49 5.89
CA ARG A 103 14.11 0.28 5.57
C ARG A 103 15.28 0.13 6.56
N GLY A 104 15.31 -1.00 7.26
CA GLY A 104 16.36 -1.33 8.23
C GLY A 104 16.05 -0.93 9.68
N GLU A 105 14.84 -0.42 9.95
CA GLU A 105 14.36 -0.11 11.30
C GLU A 105 13.14 -0.97 11.63
N CYS A 106 13.03 -1.40 12.89
CA CYS A 106 11.88 -2.12 13.45
C CYS A 106 11.01 -1.17 14.27
#